data_AF-A0A0C1ZS41-F1
#
_entry.id   AF-A0A0C1ZS41-F1
#
_cell.length_a   1.000
_cell.length_b   1.000
_cell.length_c   1.000
_cell.angle_alpha   90.00
_cell.angle_beta   90.00
_cell.angle_gamma   90.00
#
_symmetry.space_group_name_H-M   'P 1'
#
loop_
_entity.id
_entity.type
_entity.pdbx_description
1 polymer ?
#
loop_
_entity_poly.entity_id
_entity_poly.type
_entity_poly.pdbx_seq_one_letter_code
_entity_poly.pdbx_strand_id
1 'polypeptide(L)' 'MVIGRKTAKPRFLSSPTFDEVVCGHGESTQRFSFREFCELPLSHRVELLLKQPRYFRNGQLINGSDAMSFHG' A
#
# COMPACT_ATOMS: atom_id res chain seq x y z
N MET A 1 25.80 -30.99 3.23
CA MET A 1 25.88 -29.98 2.15
C MET A 1 24.71 -29.02 2.32
N VAL A 2 25.00 -27.78 2.73
CA VAL A 2 24.00 -26.76 3.05
C VAL A 2 23.54 -26.14 1.74
N ILE A 3 22.31 -26.41 1.30
CA ILE A 3 21.73 -25.74 0.13
C ILE A 3 20.77 -24.68 0.66
N GLY A 4 21.22 -23.44 0.52
CA GLY A 4 20.66 -22.25 1.14
C GLY A 4 19.19 -22.02 0.83
N ARG A 5 18.48 -21.53 1.85
CA ARG A 5 17.18 -20.88 1.72
C ARG A 5 17.31 -19.72 0.74
N LYS A 6 16.90 -19.91 -0.52
CA LYS A 6 16.52 -18.77 -1.36
C LYS A 6 15.16 -18.28 -0.88
N THR A 7 15.15 -17.53 0.21
CA THR A 7 14.06 -16.59 0.47
C THR A 7 14.09 -15.60 -0.69
N ALA A 8 13.24 -15.79 -1.68
CA ALA A 8 12.95 -14.74 -2.64
C ALA A 8 12.54 -13.53 -1.81
N LYS A 9 13.38 -12.48 -1.79
CA LYS A 9 12.94 -11.19 -1.24
C LYS A 9 11.66 -10.88 -2.00
N PRO A 10 10.52 -10.66 -1.33
CA PRO A 10 9.40 -10.03 -2.01
C PRO A 10 10.00 -8.75 -2.58
N ARG A 11 10.00 -8.61 -3.90
CA ARG A 11 10.33 -7.33 -4.52
C ARG A 11 9.17 -6.44 -4.06
N PHE A 12 9.31 -5.82 -2.90
CA PHE A 12 8.39 -4.79 -2.49
C PHE A 12 8.55 -3.66 -3.50
N LEU A 13 7.43 -3.01 -3.84
CA LEU A 13 7.35 -1.89 -4.78
C LEU A 13 8.57 -0.98 -4.59
N SER A 14 9.48 -0.95 -5.57
CA SER A 14 10.66 -0.07 -5.55
C SER A 14 10.31 1.38 -5.87
N SER A 15 9.08 1.62 -6.33
CA SER A 15 8.51 2.91 -6.68
C SER A 15 7.02 2.90 -6.31
N PRO A 16 6.47 4.02 -5.79
CA PRO A 16 5.04 4.12 -5.55
C PRO A 16 4.23 3.93 -6.84
N THR A 17 3.18 3.13 -6.75
CA THR A 17 2.11 3.00 -7.75
C THR A 17 0.91 3.88 -7.37
N PHE A 18 0.96 4.56 -6.24
CA PHE A 18 -0.03 5.55 -5.83
C PHE A 18 0.68 6.56 -4.95
N ASP A 19 0.20 7.79 -4.93
CA ASP A 19 0.79 8.84 -4.09
C ASP A 19 0.15 8.82 -2.69
N GLU A 20 -1.12 8.38 -2.62
CA GLU A 20 -1.92 8.46 -1.42
C GLU A 20 -2.97 7.35 -1.29
N VAL A 21 -3.28 7.00 -0.04
CA VAL A 21 -4.38 6.14 0.36
C VAL A 21 -5.24 6.83 1.42
N VAL A 22 -6.56 6.76 1.24
CA VAL A 22 -7.57 7.31 2.17
C VAL A 22 -8.46 6.19 2.68
N CYS A 23 -8.65 6.10 3.99
CA CYS A 23 -9.45 5.06 4.66
C CYS A 23 -10.48 5.70 5.61
N GLY A 24 -11.70 5.13 5.75
CA GLY A 24 -12.56 5.44 6.91
C GLY A 24 -14.09 5.44 6.74
N HIS A 25 -14.77 5.84 7.83
CA HIS A 25 -16.16 6.35 7.85
C HIS A 25 -16.28 7.48 8.91
N GLY A 26 -16.48 8.74 8.46
CA GLY A 26 -16.58 10.00 9.26
C GLY A 26 -15.26 10.54 9.84
N GLU A 27 -15.20 11.75 10.41
CA GLU A 27 -15.22 13.04 9.66
C GLU A 27 -13.76 13.40 9.29
N SER A 28 -13.49 13.73 8.03
CA SER A 28 -12.14 13.97 7.46
C SER A 28 -11.28 12.71 7.30
N THR A 29 -11.86 11.68 6.68
CA THR A 29 -11.29 10.35 6.34
C THR A 29 -9.77 10.34 6.19
N GLN A 30 -9.15 9.60 7.11
CA GLN A 30 -7.72 9.47 7.32
C GLN A 30 -6.95 9.22 6.00
N ARG A 31 -5.98 10.09 5.73
CA ARG A 31 -5.18 10.17 4.51
C ARG A 31 -3.73 9.87 4.84
N PHE A 32 -3.09 9.01 4.06
CA PHE A 32 -1.67 8.70 4.14
C PHE A 32 -1.05 8.78 2.76
N SER A 33 0.12 9.40 2.64
CA SER A 33 0.96 9.18 1.47
C SER A 33 1.43 7.72 1.40
N PHE A 34 1.88 7.26 0.22
CA PHE A 34 2.47 5.92 0.09
C PHE A 34 3.59 5.68 1.11
N ARG A 35 4.47 6.67 1.28
CA ARG A 35 5.58 6.59 2.22
C ARG A 35 5.08 6.44 3.66
N GLU A 36 4.17 7.32 4.09
CA GLU A 36 3.60 7.26 5.44
C GLU A 36 2.89 5.93 5.67
N PHE A 37 2.12 5.44 4.69
CA PHE A 37 1.47 4.15 4.76
C PHE A 37 2.47 3.01 4.95
N CYS A 38 3.59 3.00 4.21
CA CYS A 38 4.64 1.98 4.34
C CYS A 38 5.37 2.02 5.69
N GLU A 39 5.47 3.19 6.31
CA GLU A 39 6.09 3.38 7.63
C GLU A 39 5.18 2.88 8.78
N LEU A 40 3.87 2.69 8.54
CA LEU A 40 2.96 2.13 9.53
C LEU A 40 3.25 0.65 9.84
N PRO A 41 2.99 0.21 11.09
CA PRO A 41 3.01 -1.21 11.45
C PRO A 41 2.13 -2.04 10.50
N LEU A 42 2.56 -3.28 10.20
CA LEU A 42 1.83 -4.16 9.27
C LEU A 42 0.38 -4.38 9.68
N SER A 43 0.11 -4.58 10.97
CA SER A 43 -1.24 -4.73 11.51
C SER A 43 -2.13 -3.54 11.19
N HIS A 44 -1.61 -2.33 11.34
CA HIS A 44 -2.34 -1.09 11.08
C HIS A 44 -2.58 -0.90 9.58
N ARG A 45 -1.59 -1.20 8.73
CA ARG A 45 -1.78 -1.21 7.27
C ARG A 45 -2.91 -2.12 6.84
N VAL A 46 -2.93 -3.36 7.35
CA VAL A 46 -3.98 -4.33 7.04
C VAL A 46 -5.34 -3.84 7.52
N GLU A 47 -5.43 -3.34 8.75
CA GLU A 47 -6.67 -2.80 9.30
C GLU A 47 -7.24 -1.66 8.43
N LEU A 48 -6.39 -0.73 8.01
CA LEU A 48 -6.77 0.39 7.14
C LEU A 48 -7.27 -0.10 5.77
N LEU A 49 -6.58 -1.08 5.17
CA LEU A 49 -6.97 -1.68 3.89
C LEU A 49 -8.30 -2.44 3.94
N LEU A 50 -8.76 -2.88 5.12
CA LEU A 50 -10.06 -3.52 5.28
C LEU A 50 -11.21 -2.49 5.38
N LYS A 51 -10.92 -1.24 5.75
CA LYS A 51 -11.90 -0.15 5.96
C LYS A 51 -12.23 0.63 4.68
N GLN A 52 -12.40 -0.07 3.55
CA GLN A 52 -12.69 0.50 2.22
C GLN A 52 -11.68 1.59 1.77
N PRO A 53 -10.47 1.19 1.37
CA PRO A 53 -9.43 2.12 0.96
C PRO A 53 -9.74 2.75 -0.40
N ARG A 54 -9.34 4.00 -0.56
CA ARG A 54 -9.33 4.74 -1.83
C ARG A 54 -7.89 5.15 -2.14
N TYR A 55 -7.42 4.87 -3.35
CA TYR A 55 -6.05 5.16 -3.75
C TYR A 55 -6.03 6.30 -4.76
N PHE A 56 -5.06 7.19 -4.66
CA PHE A 56 -4.92 8.33 -5.56
C PHE A 56 -3.54 8.36 -6.21
N ARG A 57 -3.51 8.72 -7.50
CA ARG A 57 -2.29 8.99 -8.25
C ARG A 57 -2.46 10.30 -9.01
N ASN A 58 -1.54 11.25 -8.83
CA ASN A 58 -1.64 12.59 -9.39
C ASN A 58 -2.99 13.28 -9.10
N GLY A 59 -3.55 13.08 -7.90
CA GLY A 59 -4.85 13.61 -7.49
C GLY A 59 -6.08 12.91 -8.09
N GLN A 60 -5.89 11.87 -8.92
CA GLN A 60 -6.98 11.08 -9.50
C GLN A 60 -7.19 9.78 -8.73
N LEU A 61 -8.46 9.43 -8.48
CA LEU A 61 -8.83 8.15 -7.87
C LEU A 61 -8.50 7.00 -8.84
N ILE A 62 -7.78 5.99 -8.35
CA ILE A 62 -7.45 4.77 -9.11
C ILE A 62 -8.02 3.54 -8.41
N ASN A 63 -8.16 2.43 -9.14
CA ASN A 63 -8.64 1.18 -8.56
C ASN A 63 -7.56 0.56 -7.66
N GLY A 64 -8.00 -0.19 -6.65
CA GLY A 64 -7.10 -0.93 -5.77
C GLY A 64 -6.24 -1.96 -6.51
N SER A 65 -6.78 -2.56 -7.58
CA SER A 65 -6.00 -3.45 -8.46
C SER A 65 -4.81 -2.72 -9.09
N ASP A 66 -5.01 -1.48 -9.54
CA ASP A 66 -3.99 -0.69 -10.22
C ASP A 66 -2.97 -0.13 -9.23
N ALA A 67 -3.41 0.16 -7.99
CA ALA A 67 -2.55 0.54 -6.88
C ALA A 67 -1.69 -0.63 -6.40
N MET A 68 -2.20 -1.86 -6.41
CA MET A 68 -1.47 -3.05 -5.94
C MET A 68 -0.79 -3.84 -7.07
N SER A 69 -0.92 -3.39 -8.32
CA SER A 69 -0.31 -4.05 -9.46
C SER A 69 1.20 -3.97 -9.37
N PHE A 70 1.83 -5.13 -9.30
CA PHE A 70 3.28 -5.26 -9.31
C PHE A 70 3.78 -5.05 -10.74
N HIS A 71 4.23 -3.84 -11.06
CA HIS A 71 5.07 -3.60 -12.23
C HIS A 71 6.52 -3.48 -11.76
N GLY A 72 7.23 -4.60 -11.84
CA GLY A 72 8.67 -4.69 -11.65
C GLY A 72 9.40 -4.94 -12.96
#